data_AF-A0AAU4N9J9-F1
#
_entry.id   AF-A0AAU4N9J9-F1
#
_cell.length_a   1.000
_cell.length_b   1.000
_cell.length_c   1.000
_cell.angle_alpha   90.00
_cell.angle_beta   90.00
_cell.angle_gamma   90.00
#
_symmetry.space_group_name_H-M   'P 1'
#
loop_
_entity.id
_entity.type
_entity.pdbx_description
1 polymer ?
#
loop_
_entity_poly.entity_id
_entity_poly.type
_entity_poly.pdbx_seq_one_letter_code
_entity_poly.pdbx_strand_id
1 'polypeptide(L)'
;MGVRARDQDRVHACAALDRALADGQIDAEEHATRIALATDARALEDLHDLTGDLQGTSDLAPMASPGAAAAGLSRRGRPSVLSAVIRWAVLLVVAALLFFGVRACASDDSATGTYGSAGYLEPRAMDDIVASTGILLGTTVVDELMFYSEYALLRAPSPDNPGRERRYQYRDGEWRQSDDADRDRETATVDLVDLGPGVLGGLVLGAGASLNIAEIDSLYLFVRNTGAGPAISLHASNEAVNEDGYLEASLSGDLLSVTPFDPTE
;
A
#
# COMPACT_ATOMS: atom_id res chain seq x y z
N MET A 1 22.16 -2.12 24.24
CA MET A 1 20.82 -1.53 24.41
C MET A 1 20.47 -0.98 23.04
N GLY A 2 19.78 -1.78 22.23
CA GLY A 2 19.48 -1.47 20.83
C GLY A 2 18.61 -0.22 20.69
N VAL A 3 18.69 0.42 19.53
CA VAL A 3 17.82 1.56 19.18
C VAL A 3 16.40 1.03 19.02
N ARG A 4 15.41 1.65 19.68
CA ARG A 4 14.00 1.28 19.52
C ARG A 4 13.54 1.59 18.09
N ALA A 5 12.91 0.64 17.43
CA ALA A 5 12.32 0.83 16.12
C ALA A 5 11.11 1.78 16.19
N ARG A 6 11.12 2.84 15.37
CA ARG A 6 9.97 3.72 15.15
C ARG A 6 9.01 3.06 14.16
N ASP A 7 7.78 3.53 14.12
CA ASP A 7 6.77 3.05 13.15
C ASP A 7 7.26 3.21 11.71
N GLN A 8 7.92 4.33 11.41
CA GLN A 8 8.55 4.56 10.12
C GLN A 8 9.63 3.51 9.79
N ASP A 9 10.44 3.10 10.76
CA ASP A 9 11.47 2.08 10.54
C ASP A 9 10.80 0.72 10.19
N ARG A 10 9.68 0.36 10.84
CA ARG A 10 8.91 -0.85 10.49
C ARG A 10 8.30 -0.76 9.08
N VAL A 11 7.77 0.40 8.70
CA VAL A 11 7.24 0.63 7.35
C VAL A 11 8.33 0.44 6.29
N HIS A 12 9.53 0.99 6.51
CA HIS A 12 10.65 0.80 5.59
C HIS A 12 11.10 -0.66 5.49
N ALA A 13 11.10 -1.42 6.60
CA ALA A 13 11.41 -2.84 6.56
C ALA A 13 10.36 -3.66 5.80
N CYS A 14 9.07 -3.39 6.02
CA CYS A 14 8.00 -4.05 5.28
C CYS A 14 8.11 -3.75 3.78
N ALA A 15 8.37 -2.49 3.40
CA ALA A 15 8.57 -2.12 2.00
C ALA A 15 9.78 -2.84 1.37
N ALA A 16 10.87 -3.04 2.12
CA ALA A 16 12.02 -3.80 1.63
C ALA A 16 11.71 -5.30 1.45
N LEU A 17 10.90 -5.89 2.35
CA LEU A 17 10.43 -7.26 2.24
C LEU A 17 9.45 -7.44 1.07
N ASP A 18 8.54 -6.49 0.89
CA ASP A 18 7.60 -6.46 -0.24
C ASP A 18 8.36 -6.40 -1.57
N ARG A 19 9.40 -5.57 -1.66
CA ARG A 19 10.28 -5.51 -2.84
C ARG A 19 11.03 -6.81 -3.07
N ALA A 20 11.55 -7.44 -2.01
CA ALA A 20 12.25 -8.72 -2.16
C ALA A 20 11.34 -9.87 -2.61
N LEU A 21 10.07 -9.87 -2.22
CA LEU A 21 9.08 -10.82 -2.75
C LEU A 21 8.82 -10.56 -4.23
N ALA A 22 8.66 -9.30 -4.61
CA ALA A 22 8.44 -8.89 -5.99
C ALA A 22 9.61 -9.29 -6.90
N ASP A 23 10.84 -9.04 -6.45
CA ASP A 23 12.08 -9.41 -7.14
C ASP A 23 12.34 -10.94 -7.17
N GLY A 24 11.47 -11.74 -6.54
CA GLY A 24 11.61 -13.20 -6.45
C GLY A 24 12.78 -13.66 -5.59
N GLN A 25 13.29 -12.80 -4.70
CA GLN A 25 14.39 -13.12 -3.79
C GLN A 25 13.93 -13.95 -2.59
N ILE A 26 12.68 -13.74 -2.17
CA ILE A 26 11.99 -14.54 -1.14
C ILE A 26 10.64 -15.01 -1.69
N ASP A 27 10.15 -16.15 -1.22
CA ASP A 27 8.83 -16.65 -1.61
C ASP A 27 7.71 -16.06 -0.74
N ALA A 28 6.44 -16.29 -1.13
CA ALA A 28 5.28 -15.71 -0.46
C ALA A 28 5.09 -16.18 1.00
N GLU A 29 5.57 -17.39 1.34
CA GLU A 29 5.47 -17.93 2.70
C GLU A 29 6.54 -17.32 3.61
N GLU A 30 7.75 -17.17 3.08
CA GLU A 30 8.84 -16.46 3.72
C GLU A 30 8.52 -14.96 3.91
N HIS A 31 7.98 -14.32 2.88
CA HIS A 31 7.50 -12.94 2.94
C HIS A 31 6.45 -12.74 4.03
N ALA A 32 5.39 -13.56 4.06
CA ALA A 32 4.35 -13.45 5.08
C ALA A 32 4.91 -13.60 6.51
N THR A 33 5.89 -14.49 6.69
CA THR A 33 6.56 -14.71 7.97
C THR A 33 7.41 -13.49 8.36
N ARG A 34 8.21 -12.96 7.43
CA ARG A 34 9.07 -11.80 7.68
C ARG A 34 8.27 -10.51 7.88
N ILE A 35 7.13 -10.33 7.20
CA ILE A 35 6.21 -9.20 7.42
C ILE A 35 5.61 -9.24 8.83
N ALA A 36 5.19 -10.40 9.31
CA ALA A 36 4.70 -10.54 10.68
C ALA A 36 5.79 -10.17 11.70
N LEU A 37 7.02 -10.67 11.50
CA LEU A 37 8.16 -10.36 12.36
C LEU A 37 8.56 -8.88 12.31
N ALA A 38 8.55 -8.25 11.12
CA ALA A 38 8.88 -6.83 10.96
C ALA A 38 7.83 -5.93 11.60
N THR A 39 6.55 -6.32 11.56
CA THR A 39 5.45 -5.57 12.18
C THR A 39 5.56 -5.58 13.71
N ASP A 40 6.01 -6.70 14.30
CA ASP A 40 6.16 -6.86 15.76
C ASP A 40 7.52 -6.39 16.31
N ALA A 41 8.49 -6.09 15.44
CA ALA A 41 9.84 -5.71 15.82
C ALA A 41 9.86 -4.43 16.67
N ARG A 42 10.49 -4.54 17.85
CA ARG A 42 10.63 -3.42 18.80
C ARG A 42 12.00 -2.76 18.73
N ALA A 43 13.00 -3.45 18.20
CA ALA A 43 14.34 -2.91 18.00
C ALA A 43 14.66 -2.76 16.51
N LEU A 44 15.45 -1.74 16.18
CA LEU A 44 15.92 -1.48 14.82
C LEU A 44 16.85 -2.60 14.31
N GLU A 45 17.45 -3.37 15.23
CA GLU A 45 18.33 -4.51 14.92
C GLU A 45 17.54 -5.68 14.36
N ASP A 46 16.40 -6.00 14.97
CA ASP A 46 15.47 -7.02 14.48
C ASP A 46 15.03 -6.72 13.03
N LEU A 47 14.79 -5.44 12.71
CA LEU A 47 14.42 -5.01 11.36
C LEU A 47 15.57 -5.16 10.36
N HIS A 48 16.81 -4.85 10.77
CA HIS A 48 17.99 -5.04 9.92
C HIS A 48 18.28 -6.52 9.66
N ASP A 49 18.06 -7.39 10.65
CA ASP A 49 18.25 -8.84 10.49
C ASP A 49 17.26 -9.43 9.49
N LEU A 50 16.02 -8.93 9.47
CA LEU A 50 14.97 -9.37 8.53
C LEU A 50 15.19 -8.93 7.09
N THR A 51 15.91 -7.82 6.88
CA THR A 51 16.13 -7.24 5.54
C THR A 51 17.57 -7.33 5.05
N GLY A 52 18.51 -7.75 5.91
CA GLY A 52 19.95 -7.61 5.67
C GLY A 52 20.53 -8.57 4.64
N ASP A 53 19.83 -9.66 4.36
CA ASP A 53 20.17 -10.64 3.33
C ASP A 53 19.52 -10.35 1.97
N LEU A 54 18.59 -9.39 1.92
CA LEU A 54 17.90 -8.96 0.70
C LEU A 54 18.85 -8.12 -0.17
N GLN A 55 18.80 -8.36 -1.48
CA GLN A 55 19.51 -7.57 -2.48
C GLN A 55 18.66 -6.33 -2.82
N GLY A 56 19.27 -5.14 -2.79
CA GLY A 56 18.59 -3.88 -3.06
C GLY A 56 18.81 -2.85 -1.95
N THR A 57 18.41 -1.60 -2.19
CA THR A 57 18.51 -0.52 -1.21
C THR A 57 17.38 -0.64 -0.18
N SER A 58 17.74 -0.76 1.10
CA SER A 58 16.82 -0.66 2.23
C SER A 58 16.94 0.73 2.84
N ASP A 59 15.82 1.45 2.98
CA ASP A 59 15.76 2.81 3.55
C ASP A 59 15.74 2.82 5.08
N LEU A 60 16.13 1.71 5.71
CA LEU A 60 16.28 1.65 7.16
C LEU A 60 17.37 2.62 7.63
N ALA A 61 17.09 3.30 8.74
CA ALA A 61 18.06 4.23 9.33
C ALA A 61 19.38 3.50 9.61
N PRO A 62 20.52 3.99 9.11
CA PRO A 62 21.79 3.28 9.23
C PRO A 62 22.17 3.09 10.70
N MET A 63 22.49 1.86 11.08
CA MET A 63 23.09 1.59 12.38
C MET A 63 24.48 2.21 12.44
N ALA A 64 24.70 3.07 13.44
CA ALA A 64 26.01 3.67 13.66
C ALA A 64 27.04 2.59 14.00
N SER A 65 27.83 2.17 13.01
CA SER A 65 29.13 1.55 13.27
C SER A 65 30.04 2.58 13.95
N PRO A 66 30.83 2.20 14.97
CA PRO A 66 31.67 3.16 15.67
C PRO A 66 32.84 3.57 14.77
N GLY A 67 32.76 4.78 14.20
CA GLY A 67 33.92 5.43 13.59
C GLY A 67 33.60 6.43 12.49
N ALA A 68 33.37 7.69 12.88
CA ALA A 68 33.99 8.89 12.30
C ALA A 68 33.12 10.12 12.59
N ALA A 69 33.56 10.90 13.59
CA ALA A 69 33.05 12.23 13.87
C ALA A 69 33.75 13.28 12.97
N ALA A 70 33.00 14.30 12.55
CA ALA A 70 33.33 15.74 12.60
C ALA A 70 32.42 16.50 11.61
N ALA A 71 31.48 17.31 12.12
CA ALA A 71 31.55 18.78 12.14
C ALA A 71 31.65 19.38 10.72
N GLY A 72 30.61 20.00 10.14
CA GLY A 72 29.82 21.11 10.68
C GLY A 72 30.20 22.39 9.93
N LEU A 73 29.22 23.18 9.50
CA LEU A 73 29.20 24.65 9.56
C LEU A 73 27.98 25.21 8.81
N SER A 74 27.25 26.07 9.51
CA SER A 74 26.13 26.85 9.02
C SER A 74 26.55 27.95 8.04
N ARG A 75 25.67 28.32 7.10
CA ARG A 75 25.56 29.73 6.70
C ARG A 75 24.13 30.12 6.27
N ARG A 76 23.52 30.83 7.22
CA ARG A 76 22.44 31.82 7.18
C ARG A 76 22.28 32.59 5.85
N GLY A 77 21.03 32.66 5.37
CA GLY A 77 20.50 33.69 4.46
C GLY A 77 18.98 33.68 4.50
N ARG A 78 18.35 34.75 5.01
CA ARG A 78 16.88 34.98 5.01
C ARG A 78 16.53 36.03 3.92
N PRO A 79 15.27 36.49 3.76
CA PRO A 79 14.35 36.11 2.68
C PRO A 79 13.95 37.32 1.79
N SER A 80 13.24 37.09 0.68
CA SER A 80 12.35 38.14 0.13
C SER A 80 11.17 37.57 -0.62
N VAL A 81 10.00 38.00 -0.13
CA VAL A 81 8.71 38.17 -0.79
C VAL A 81 8.86 38.78 -2.19
N LEU A 82 8.19 38.22 -3.21
CA LEU A 82 7.22 38.88 -4.10
C LEU A 82 6.82 37.97 -5.28
N SER A 83 5.58 37.50 -5.31
CA SER A 83 4.67 37.60 -6.48
C SER A 83 3.40 36.80 -6.23
N ALA A 84 2.37 37.53 -5.82
CA ALA A 84 1.00 37.09 -5.74
C ALA A 84 0.26 37.55 -7.01
N VAL A 85 0.11 36.66 -7.99
CA VAL A 85 -0.92 36.62 -9.05
C VAL A 85 -0.64 35.29 -9.76
N ILE A 86 -1.40 34.21 -9.58
CA ILE A 86 -2.71 33.97 -10.18
C ILE A 86 -3.40 32.89 -9.29
N ARG A 87 -4.06 33.33 -8.23
CA ARG A 87 -5.18 32.59 -7.63
C ARG A 87 -6.42 33.11 -8.34
N TRP A 88 -7.04 32.27 -9.18
CA TRP A 88 -8.25 32.45 -10.02
C TRP A 88 -7.98 32.11 -11.50
N ALA A 89 -7.62 30.85 -11.80
CA ALA A 89 -7.71 30.29 -13.17
C ALA A 89 -7.62 28.76 -13.28
N VAL A 90 -7.88 27.99 -12.20
CA VAL A 90 -7.85 26.50 -12.24
C VAL A 90 -9.18 25.88 -11.79
N LEU A 91 -10.24 26.68 -11.72
CA LEU A 91 -11.62 26.24 -11.46
C LEU A 91 -12.50 26.19 -12.73
N LEU A 92 -11.89 26.13 -13.91
CA LEU A 92 -12.59 26.04 -15.21
C LEU A 92 -11.93 25.05 -16.20
N VAL A 93 -11.28 23.99 -15.68
CA VAL A 93 -10.91 22.81 -16.51
C VAL A 93 -11.70 21.55 -16.06
N VAL A 94 -12.27 21.56 -14.85
CA VAL A 94 -13.08 20.45 -14.31
C VAL A 94 -14.50 20.39 -14.90
N ALA A 95 -14.94 21.40 -15.66
CA ALA A 95 -16.30 21.45 -16.23
C ALA A 95 -16.38 21.17 -17.75
N ALA A 96 -15.25 20.91 -18.43
CA ALA A 96 -15.21 20.77 -19.90
C ALA A 96 -14.97 19.34 -20.42
N LEU A 97 -15.00 18.32 -19.54
CA LEU A 97 -14.94 16.90 -19.95
C LEU A 97 -16.28 16.16 -19.84
N LEU A 98 -17.39 16.86 -19.54
CA LEU A 98 -18.72 16.24 -19.44
C LEU A 98 -19.61 16.38 -20.68
N PHE A 99 -19.13 16.89 -21.82
CA PHE A 99 -20.01 17.14 -22.97
C PHE A 99 -19.48 16.87 -24.38
N PHE A 100 -18.35 16.16 -24.55
CA PHE A 100 -17.94 15.71 -25.89
C PHE A 100 -17.63 14.20 -25.93
N GLY A 101 -18.61 13.46 -26.43
CA GLY A 101 -18.39 12.24 -27.20
C GLY A 101 -17.98 11.01 -26.41
N VAL A 102 -18.97 10.28 -25.90
CA VAL A 102 -18.89 8.82 -25.82
C VAL A 102 -18.64 8.29 -27.23
N ARG A 103 -17.37 8.18 -27.60
CA ARG A 103 -16.91 7.20 -28.57
C ARG A 103 -16.24 6.12 -27.77
N ALA A 104 -17.05 5.15 -27.35
CA ALA A 104 -16.57 3.87 -26.89
C ALA A 104 -15.75 3.26 -28.03
N CYS A 105 -14.45 3.52 -28.04
CA CYS A 105 -13.51 2.54 -28.50
C CYS A 105 -13.37 1.58 -27.33
N ALA A 106 -14.17 0.50 -27.34
CA ALA A 106 -13.73 -0.73 -26.71
C ALA A 106 -12.46 -1.13 -27.46
N SER A 107 -11.31 -0.69 -26.95
CA SER A 107 -10.06 -1.37 -27.22
C SER A 107 -10.19 -2.70 -26.49
N ASP A 108 -10.43 -3.76 -27.27
CA ASP A 108 -10.16 -5.15 -26.89
C ASP A 108 -8.65 -5.36 -26.69
N ASP A 109 -7.98 -4.47 -25.97
CA ASP A 109 -6.75 -4.79 -25.26
C ASP A 109 -7.22 -5.17 -23.86
N SER A 110 -7.26 -6.47 -23.64
CA SER A 110 -7.76 -7.08 -22.43
C SER A 110 -7.14 -6.42 -21.20
N ALA A 111 -8.00 -5.94 -20.30
CA ALA A 111 -7.69 -5.40 -18.98
C ALA A 111 -6.75 -6.28 -18.13
N THR A 112 -6.51 -7.53 -18.57
CA THR A 112 -5.53 -8.47 -18.02
C THR A 112 -4.08 -8.00 -17.99
N GLY A 113 -3.69 -7.01 -18.81
CA GLY A 113 -2.34 -6.42 -18.72
C GLY A 113 -2.21 -5.35 -17.64
N THR A 114 -3.29 -4.64 -17.33
CA THR A 114 -3.28 -3.47 -16.42
C THR A 114 -3.68 -3.83 -14.98
N TYR A 115 -4.44 -4.91 -14.78
CA TYR A 115 -4.99 -5.29 -13.47
C TYR A 115 -4.58 -6.69 -13.00
N GLY A 116 -3.52 -7.24 -13.61
CA GLY A 116 -3.15 -8.64 -13.44
C GLY A 116 -4.02 -9.59 -14.25
N SER A 117 -3.54 -10.81 -14.45
CA SER A 117 -4.23 -11.79 -15.30
C SER A 117 -5.51 -12.32 -14.66
N ALA A 118 -5.61 -12.26 -13.32
CA ALA A 118 -6.82 -12.61 -12.58
C ALA A 118 -7.86 -11.48 -12.48
N GLY A 119 -7.48 -10.23 -12.79
CA GLY A 119 -8.40 -9.09 -12.83
C GLY A 119 -8.92 -8.61 -11.48
N TYR A 120 -8.31 -8.98 -10.36
CA TYR A 120 -8.82 -8.61 -9.02
C TYR A 120 -8.65 -7.13 -8.66
N LEU A 121 -7.81 -6.40 -9.40
CA LEU A 121 -7.66 -4.95 -9.27
C LEU A 121 -8.63 -4.18 -10.17
N GLU A 122 -9.47 -4.87 -10.95
CA GLU A 122 -10.53 -4.22 -11.71
C GLU A 122 -11.59 -3.60 -10.77
N PRO A 123 -12.06 -2.36 -11.00
CA PRO A 123 -12.96 -1.68 -10.08
C PRO A 123 -14.19 -2.49 -9.63
N ARG A 124 -14.84 -3.20 -10.57
CA ARG A 124 -16.00 -4.04 -10.25
C ARG A 124 -15.64 -5.27 -9.43
N ALA A 125 -14.52 -5.91 -9.76
CA ALA A 125 -14.04 -7.07 -9.02
C ALA A 125 -13.71 -6.70 -7.57
N MET A 126 -13.12 -5.51 -7.37
CA MET A 126 -12.85 -5.00 -6.03
C MET A 126 -14.13 -4.78 -5.21
N ASP A 127 -15.14 -4.14 -5.80
CA ASP A 127 -16.45 -3.93 -5.15
C ASP A 127 -17.12 -5.28 -4.81
N ASP A 128 -17.06 -6.26 -5.72
CA ASP A 128 -17.62 -7.60 -5.51
C ASP A 128 -16.87 -8.37 -4.40
N ILE A 129 -15.53 -8.29 -4.36
CA ILE A 129 -14.71 -8.90 -3.32
C ILE A 129 -15.02 -8.27 -1.96
N VAL A 130 -15.05 -6.94 -1.86
CA VAL A 130 -15.43 -6.24 -0.62
C VAL A 130 -16.81 -6.69 -0.16
N ALA A 131 -17.82 -6.71 -1.04
CA ALA A 131 -19.17 -7.16 -0.69
C ALA A 131 -19.20 -8.62 -0.20
N SER A 132 -18.42 -9.50 -0.83
CA SER A 132 -18.33 -10.91 -0.45
C SER A 132 -17.73 -11.13 0.94
N THR A 133 -16.88 -10.23 1.45
CA THR A 133 -16.34 -10.31 2.83
C THR A 133 -17.45 -10.28 3.87
N GLY A 134 -18.46 -9.42 3.70
CA GLY A 134 -19.59 -9.31 4.61
C GLY A 134 -20.46 -10.56 4.63
N ILE A 135 -20.61 -11.21 3.47
CA ILE A 135 -21.33 -12.48 3.33
C ILE A 135 -20.55 -13.60 4.02
N LEU A 136 -19.23 -13.66 3.81
CA LEU A 136 -18.35 -14.68 4.38
C LEU A 136 -18.30 -14.62 5.92
N LEU A 137 -18.09 -13.41 6.46
CA LEU A 137 -17.84 -13.24 7.89
C LEU A 137 -19.11 -13.02 8.70
N GLY A 138 -20.21 -12.58 8.07
CA GLY A 138 -21.40 -12.06 8.75
C GLY A 138 -21.19 -10.68 9.39
N THR A 139 -20.09 -10.00 9.06
CA THR A 139 -19.69 -8.67 9.53
C THR A 139 -18.79 -8.03 8.48
N THR A 140 -18.75 -6.69 8.44
CA THR A 140 -17.83 -5.89 7.63
C THR A 140 -16.59 -5.45 8.40
N VAL A 141 -16.51 -5.77 9.69
CA VAL A 141 -15.38 -5.45 10.55
C VAL A 141 -14.27 -6.48 10.35
N VAL A 142 -13.13 -6.02 9.85
CA VAL A 142 -11.96 -6.84 9.52
C VAL A 142 -10.70 -6.24 10.15
N ASP A 143 -9.64 -7.03 10.24
CA ASP A 143 -8.32 -6.49 10.59
C ASP A 143 -7.67 -5.87 9.36
N GLU A 144 -7.74 -6.57 8.24
CA GLU A 144 -7.06 -6.18 7.00
C GLU A 144 -7.68 -6.86 5.78
N LEU A 145 -7.85 -6.11 4.68
CA LEU A 145 -8.20 -6.63 3.37
C LEU A 145 -7.13 -6.17 2.36
N MET A 146 -6.51 -7.12 1.66
CA MET A 146 -5.40 -6.87 0.74
C MET A 146 -5.77 -7.34 -0.67
N PHE A 147 -5.40 -6.57 -1.67
CA PHE A 147 -5.56 -6.91 -3.07
C PHE A 147 -4.19 -6.98 -3.73
N TYR A 148 -3.91 -8.15 -4.32
CA TYR A 148 -2.82 -8.38 -5.25
C TYR A 148 -3.41 -8.59 -6.66
N SER A 149 -2.55 -8.55 -7.66
CA SER A 149 -2.91 -8.82 -9.06
C SER A 149 -3.57 -10.20 -9.26
N GLU A 150 -3.16 -11.20 -8.47
CA GLU A 150 -3.51 -12.60 -8.67
C GLU A 150 -4.33 -13.24 -7.54
N TYR A 151 -4.57 -12.53 -6.42
CA TYR A 151 -5.43 -12.98 -5.32
C TYR A 151 -5.78 -11.81 -4.39
N ALA A 152 -6.76 -12.01 -3.50
CA ALA A 152 -6.98 -11.12 -2.35
C ALA A 152 -6.78 -11.88 -1.03
N LEU A 153 -6.36 -11.19 0.03
CA LEU A 153 -6.24 -11.74 1.38
C LEU A 153 -7.14 -10.99 2.34
N LEU A 154 -7.75 -11.72 3.25
CA LEU A 154 -8.60 -11.19 4.30
C LEU A 154 -8.14 -11.73 5.64
N ARG A 155 -7.91 -10.83 6.60
CA ARG A 155 -7.68 -11.14 8.01
C ARG A 155 -8.80 -10.54 8.83
N ALA A 156 -9.37 -11.35 9.72
CA ALA A 156 -10.45 -10.91 10.60
C ALA A 156 -10.33 -11.56 11.98
N PRO A 157 -10.81 -10.91 13.04
CA PRO A 157 -10.83 -11.52 14.36
C PRO A 157 -11.66 -12.81 14.34
N SER A 158 -11.16 -13.83 15.04
CA SER A 158 -11.93 -15.05 15.25
C SER A 158 -13.09 -14.75 16.21
N PRO A 159 -14.34 -15.11 15.86
CA PRO A 159 -15.52 -14.79 16.66
C PRO A 159 -15.51 -15.48 18.03
N ASP A 160 -14.88 -16.67 18.10
CA ASP A 160 -14.82 -17.47 19.32
C ASP A 160 -13.62 -17.12 20.21
N ASN A 161 -12.58 -16.50 19.65
CA ASN A 161 -11.37 -16.14 20.38
C ASN A 161 -10.70 -14.88 19.79
N PRO A 162 -10.90 -13.69 20.38
CA PRO A 162 -10.31 -12.44 19.89
C PRO A 162 -8.77 -12.38 19.91
N GLY A 163 -8.11 -13.33 20.58
CA GLY A 163 -6.65 -13.50 20.49
C GLY A 163 -6.19 -14.36 19.31
N ARG A 164 -7.12 -14.70 18.41
CA ARG A 164 -6.87 -15.45 17.17
C ARG A 164 -7.48 -14.68 16.00
N GLU A 165 -6.89 -14.85 14.83
CA GLU A 165 -7.42 -14.34 13.57
C GLU A 165 -7.76 -15.50 12.64
N ARG A 166 -8.80 -15.29 11.84
CA ARG A 166 -9.13 -16.12 10.69
C ARG A 166 -8.53 -15.48 9.46
N ARG A 167 -7.91 -16.31 8.62
CA ARG A 167 -7.26 -15.87 7.38
C ARG A 167 -7.93 -16.52 6.19
N TYR A 168 -8.26 -15.72 5.19
CA TYR A 168 -8.87 -16.20 3.96
C TYR A 168 -8.09 -15.67 2.76
N GLN A 169 -7.99 -16.51 1.73
CA GLN A 169 -7.51 -16.12 0.41
C GLN A 169 -8.67 -16.20 -0.59
N TYR A 170 -8.87 -15.15 -1.37
CA TYR A 170 -9.77 -15.14 -2.50
C TYR A 170 -9.01 -15.48 -3.77
N ARG A 171 -9.43 -16.55 -4.43
CA ARG A 171 -8.89 -16.97 -5.73
C ARG A 171 -9.94 -17.77 -6.49
N ASP A 172 -9.96 -17.63 -7.80
CA ASP A 172 -10.89 -18.32 -8.71
C ASP A 172 -12.37 -18.07 -8.36
N GLY A 173 -12.69 -16.90 -7.79
CA GLY A 173 -14.05 -16.52 -7.41
C GLY A 173 -14.50 -17.03 -6.04
N GLU A 174 -13.61 -17.63 -5.24
CA GLU A 174 -13.96 -18.26 -3.97
C GLU A 174 -13.01 -17.85 -2.84
N TRP A 175 -13.56 -17.70 -1.63
CA TRP A 175 -12.78 -17.59 -0.40
C TRP A 175 -12.39 -18.97 0.12
N ARG A 176 -11.10 -19.17 0.40
CA ARG A 176 -10.58 -20.35 1.08
C ARG A 176 -9.92 -19.95 2.38
N GLN A 177 -10.34 -20.59 3.46
CA GLN A 177 -9.74 -20.38 4.77
C GLN A 177 -8.38 -21.08 4.84
N SER A 178 -7.38 -20.35 5.31
CA SER A 178 -6.09 -20.91 5.73
C SER A 178 -6.10 -21.11 7.25
N ASP A 179 -5.06 -21.75 7.79
CA ASP A 179 -4.96 -21.96 9.23
C ASP A 179 -5.06 -20.65 10.01
N ASP A 180 -5.86 -20.65 11.07
CA ASP A 180 -6.00 -19.53 11.99
C ASP A 180 -4.65 -19.20 12.64
N ALA A 181 -4.33 -17.92 12.78
CA ALA A 181 -3.11 -17.46 13.43
C ALA A 181 -3.39 -16.83 14.80
N ASP A 182 -2.34 -16.63 15.58
CA ASP A 182 -2.41 -15.78 16.77
C ASP A 182 -2.61 -14.32 16.35
N ARG A 183 -3.39 -13.58 17.13
CA ARG A 183 -3.76 -12.18 16.86
C ARG A 183 -3.47 -11.33 18.09
N ASP A 184 -2.81 -10.19 17.91
CA ASP A 184 -2.72 -9.20 18.98
C ASP A 184 -4.12 -8.66 19.31
N ARG A 185 -4.45 -8.60 20.59
CA ARG A 185 -5.73 -8.06 21.05
C ARG A 185 -5.82 -6.55 20.79
N GLU A 186 -4.69 -5.88 20.65
CA GLU A 186 -4.60 -4.45 20.35
C GLU A 186 -4.69 -4.14 18.85
N THR A 187 -4.69 -5.16 17.97
CA THR A 187 -4.89 -4.97 16.52
C THR A 187 -6.20 -4.22 16.28
N ALA A 188 -6.06 -3.02 15.74
CA ALA A 188 -7.18 -2.15 15.41
C ALA A 188 -7.88 -2.66 14.14
N THR A 189 -9.20 -2.65 14.16
CA THR A 189 -10.03 -3.08 13.03
C THR A 189 -10.41 -1.92 12.14
N VAL A 190 -10.87 -2.26 10.94
CA VAL A 190 -11.56 -1.38 10.00
C VAL A 190 -12.95 -1.92 9.71
N ASP A 191 -13.96 -1.04 9.67
CA ASP A 191 -15.28 -1.41 9.17
C ASP A 191 -15.35 -1.09 7.68
N LEU A 192 -15.46 -2.12 6.84
CA LEU A 192 -15.52 -1.97 5.39
C LEU A 192 -16.80 -1.27 4.91
N VAL A 193 -17.81 -1.10 5.79
CA VAL A 193 -19.00 -0.29 5.47
C VAL A 193 -18.67 1.20 5.27
N ASP A 194 -17.56 1.66 5.85
CA ASP A 194 -17.10 3.06 5.74
C ASP A 194 -16.34 3.32 4.43
N LEU A 195 -16.08 2.27 3.64
CA LEU A 195 -15.43 2.38 2.34
C LEU A 195 -16.39 3.00 1.33
N GLY A 196 -15.97 4.13 0.75
CA GLY A 196 -16.75 4.80 -0.28
C GLY A 196 -16.90 3.92 -1.53
N PRO A 197 -18.07 3.95 -2.21
CA PRO A 197 -18.30 3.14 -3.39
C PRO A 197 -17.32 3.51 -4.50
N GLY A 198 -16.66 2.49 -5.08
CA GLY A 198 -15.69 2.67 -6.17
C GLY A 198 -14.39 3.38 -5.78
N VAL A 199 -14.15 3.68 -4.50
CA VAL A 199 -12.92 4.36 -4.05
C VAL A 199 -11.69 3.54 -4.42
N LEU A 200 -11.70 2.23 -4.16
CA LEU A 200 -10.57 1.35 -4.47
C LEU A 200 -10.24 1.34 -5.96
N GLY A 201 -11.25 1.10 -6.80
CA GLY A 201 -11.08 1.12 -8.25
C GLY A 201 -10.63 2.49 -8.78
N GLY A 202 -11.11 3.59 -8.18
CA GLY A 202 -10.67 4.95 -8.51
C GLY A 202 -9.19 5.19 -8.18
N LEU A 203 -8.70 4.68 -7.04
CA LEU A 203 -7.29 4.77 -6.67
C LEU A 203 -6.40 3.96 -7.62
N VAL A 204 -6.80 2.74 -7.98
CA VAL A 204 -6.07 1.91 -8.95
C VAL A 204 -6.00 2.62 -10.31
N LEU A 205 -7.13 3.12 -10.81
CA LEU A 205 -7.19 3.86 -12.08
C LEU A 205 -6.35 5.14 -12.08
N GLY A 206 -6.23 5.80 -10.92
CA GLY A 206 -5.47 7.05 -10.74
C GLY A 206 -3.99 6.85 -10.37
N ALA A 207 -3.54 5.62 -10.15
CA ALA A 207 -2.24 5.33 -9.56
C ALA A 207 -1.08 5.90 -10.39
N GLY A 208 -1.02 5.58 -11.69
CA GLY A 208 0.09 6.02 -12.55
C GLY A 208 0.24 7.55 -12.61
N ALA A 209 -0.88 8.27 -12.72
CA ALA A 209 -0.88 9.73 -12.72
C ALA A 209 -0.47 10.32 -11.36
N SER A 210 -0.89 9.69 -10.26
CA SER A 210 -0.60 10.16 -8.90
C SER A 210 0.85 9.89 -8.51
N LEU A 211 1.40 8.76 -8.97
CA LEU A 211 2.72 8.28 -8.61
C LEU A 211 3.79 8.63 -9.65
N ASN A 212 3.44 9.33 -10.72
CA ASN A 212 4.37 9.67 -11.81
C ASN A 212 5.02 8.44 -12.45
N ILE A 213 4.25 7.36 -12.62
CA ILE A 213 4.69 6.09 -13.24
C ILE A 213 3.87 5.90 -14.52
N ALA A 214 4.56 5.81 -15.66
CA ALA A 214 3.91 5.77 -16.96
C ALA A 214 3.27 4.41 -17.27
N GLU A 215 3.93 3.34 -16.84
CA GLU A 215 3.51 1.95 -17.02
C GLU A 215 3.69 1.24 -15.68
N ILE A 216 2.63 0.61 -15.18
CA ILE A 216 2.64 -0.13 -13.92
C ILE A 216 2.59 -1.61 -14.25
N ASP A 217 3.59 -2.38 -13.84
CA ASP A 217 3.63 -3.85 -13.99
C ASP A 217 3.29 -4.59 -12.68
N SER A 218 3.44 -3.91 -11.54
CA SER A 218 3.13 -4.43 -10.21
C SER A 218 2.32 -3.40 -9.42
N LEU A 219 1.18 -3.82 -8.89
CA LEU A 219 0.29 -3.00 -8.08
C LEU A 219 -0.36 -3.85 -7.00
N TYR A 220 -0.39 -3.33 -5.78
CA TYR A 220 -1.15 -3.91 -4.68
C TYR A 220 -1.64 -2.81 -3.74
N LEU A 221 -2.68 -3.13 -2.98
CA LEU A 221 -3.21 -2.21 -1.99
C LEU A 221 -3.80 -2.95 -0.79
N PHE A 222 -3.87 -2.26 0.34
CA PHE A 222 -4.40 -2.78 1.58
C PHE A 222 -5.38 -1.78 2.20
N VAL A 223 -6.44 -2.29 2.79
CA VAL A 223 -7.40 -1.56 3.62
C VAL A 223 -7.23 -2.04 5.05
N ARG A 224 -6.71 -1.18 5.92
CA ARG A 224 -6.42 -1.51 7.33
C ARG A 224 -6.44 -0.26 8.20
N ASN A 225 -6.38 -0.47 9.51
CA ASN A 225 -6.10 0.62 10.44
C ASN A 225 -4.60 0.74 10.68
N THR A 226 -4.00 1.89 10.35
CA THR A 226 -2.55 2.13 10.46
C THR A 226 -2.12 2.62 11.84
N GLY A 227 -3.03 2.63 12.82
CA GLY A 227 -2.83 3.22 14.14
C GLY A 227 -3.10 4.74 14.19
N ALA A 228 -2.93 5.44 13.06
CA ALA A 228 -3.42 6.81 12.87
C ALA A 228 -4.91 6.86 12.49
N GLY A 229 -5.46 5.73 12.06
CA GLY A 229 -6.85 5.55 11.63
C GLY A 229 -6.97 4.57 10.46
N PRO A 230 -8.20 4.27 10.01
CA PRO A 230 -8.43 3.48 8.81
C PRO A 230 -7.91 4.19 7.56
N ALA A 231 -7.12 3.48 6.77
CA ALA A 231 -6.53 3.99 5.53
C ALA A 231 -6.46 2.90 4.46
N ILE A 232 -6.33 3.36 3.23
CA ILE A 232 -5.99 2.58 2.05
C ILE A 232 -4.54 2.93 1.70
N SER A 233 -3.63 1.97 1.72
CA SER A 233 -2.27 2.18 1.18
C SER A 233 -2.16 1.44 -0.14
N LEU A 234 -1.66 2.11 -1.17
CA LEU A 234 -1.47 1.57 -2.52
C LEU A 234 -0.02 1.76 -2.93
N HIS A 235 0.56 0.69 -3.47
CA HIS A 235 1.90 0.67 -4.03
C HIS A 235 1.81 0.31 -5.50
N ALA A 236 2.61 0.99 -6.31
CA ALA A 236 2.74 0.67 -7.72
C ALA A 236 4.20 0.80 -8.15
N SER A 237 4.62 -0.06 -9.07
CA SER A 237 5.95 -0.01 -9.65
C SER A 237 5.94 -0.39 -11.13
N ASN A 238 7.01 0.03 -11.79
CA ASN A 238 7.55 -0.55 -13.01
C ASN A 238 8.89 -1.18 -12.67
N GLU A 239 8.89 -2.49 -12.42
CA GLU A 239 10.07 -3.24 -12.00
C GLU A 239 11.16 -3.23 -13.09
N ALA A 240 10.76 -3.26 -14.37
CA ALA A 240 11.70 -3.31 -15.48
C ALA A 240 12.63 -2.09 -15.57
N VAL A 241 12.18 -0.94 -15.07
CA VAL A 241 12.94 0.32 -15.07
C VAL A 241 13.18 0.93 -13.69
N ASN A 242 12.84 0.21 -12.61
CA ASN A 242 12.98 0.65 -11.22
C ASN A 242 12.22 1.97 -10.94
N GLU A 243 11.01 2.11 -11.47
CA GLU A 243 10.12 3.20 -11.07
C GLU A 243 9.20 2.67 -9.97
N ASP A 244 9.13 3.33 -8.82
CA ASP A 244 8.21 2.94 -7.76
C ASP A 244 7.62 4.16 -7.04
N GLY A 245 6.45 3.94 -6.45
CA GLY A 245 5.75 4.96 -5.70
C GLY A 245 4.68 4.34 -4.81
N TYR A 246 4.27 5.11 -3.82
CA TYR A 246 3.18 4.72 -2.95
C TYR A 246 2.31 5.92 -2.58
N LEU A 247 1.05 5.65 -2.27
CA LEU A 247 0.13 6.63 -1.74
C LEU A 247 -0.68 6.04 -0.60
N GLU A 248 -1.16 6.93 0.27
CA GLU A 248 -2.18 6.60 1.26
C GLU A 248 -3.41 7.47 1.03
N ALA A 249 -4.58 6.88 1.20
CA ALA A 249 -5.87 7.55 1.11
C ALA A 249 -6.75 7.16 2.31
N SER A 250 -7.70 8.03 2.64
CA SER A 250 -8.78 7.68 3.55
C SER A 250 -9.76 6.71 2.88
N LEU A 251 -10.64 6.07 3.68
CA LEU A 251 -11.70 5.20 3.15
C LEU A 251 -12.70 5.94 2.23
N SER A 252 -12.75 7.27 2.29
CA SER A 252 -13.55 8.12 1.38
C SER A 252 -12.83 8.51 0.09
N GLY A 253 -11.55 8.14 -0.05
CA GLY A 253 -10.73 8.43 -1.23
C GLY A 253 -9.90 9.72 -1.18
N ASP A 254 -9.98 10.49 -0.08
CA ASP A 254 -9.11 11.64 0.10
C ASP A 254 -7.65 11.19 0.28
N LEU A 255 -6.73 11.71 -0.53
CA LEU A 255 -5.30 11.43 -0.42
C LEU A 255 -4.74 12.02 0.89
N LEU A 256 -4.11 11.16 1.68
CA LEU A 256 -3.43 11.50 2.93
C LEU A 256 -1.94 11.78 2.70
N SER A 257 -1.30 10.94 1.87
CA SER A 257 0.10 11.08 1.48
C SER A 257 0.31 10.51 0.07
N VAL A 258 1.28 11.07 -0.65
CA VAL A 258 1.69 10.59 -1.98
C VAL A 258 3.21 10.74 -2.06
N THR A 259 3.89 9.64 -2.37
CA THR A 259 5.31 9.59 -2.70
C THR A 259 5.42 9.10 -4.14
N PRO A 260 5.48 10.02 -5.10
CA PRO A 260 5.63 9.67 -6.50
C PRO A 260 7.08 9.28 -6.81
N PHE A 261 7.27 8.53 -7.89
CA PHE A 261 8.55 8.32 -8.53
C PHE A 261 9.15 9.67 -8.96
N ASP A 262 10.40 9.92 -8.59
CA ASP A 262 11.18 11.06 -9.05
C ASP A 262 12.25 10.60 -10.05
N PRO A 263 12.16 10.96 -11.34
CA PRO A 263 13.14 10.56 -12.34
C PRO A 263 14.51 11.26 -12.18
N THR A 264 14.66 12.15 -11.20
CA THR A 264 15.88 12.92 -10.96
C THR A 264 16.73 12.43 -9.79
N GLU A 265 16.19 11.52 -8.96
CA GLU A 265 16.97 10.78 -7.96
C GLU A 265 17.60 9.52 -8.56
#